data_AF-A0A8T0KCP3-F1
#
_entry.id   AF-A0A8T0KCP3-F1
#
_cell.length_a   1.000
_cell.length_b   1.000
_cell.length_c   1.000
_cell.angle_alpha   90.00
_cell.angle_beta   90.00
_cell.angle_gamma   90.00
#
_symmetry.space_group_name_H-M   'P 1'
#
loop_
_entity.id
_entity.type
_entity.pdbx_description
1 polymer ?
#
loop_
_entity_poly.entity_id
_entity_poly.type
_entity_poly.pdbx_seq_one_letter_code
_entity_poly.pdbx_strand_id
1 'polypeptide(L)'
;MSTTLGSKTTVVEECRGVLHVYSDGSVVRSSRPSFNVPINDDGTVLWKDVLFDPTHHLQLRLYKSADSISPRLPVIYFFHGGGFYIGSHT
;
A
#
# COMPACT_ATOMS: atom_id res chain seq x y z
N MET A 1 -33.30 30.41 -7.61
CA MET A 1 -31.87 30.43 -7.19
C MET A 1 -31.83 29.94 -5.75
N SER A 2 -31.80 28.61 -5.54
CA SER A 2 -31.70 28.03 -4.19
C SER A 2 -30.22 27.90 -3.87
N THR A 3 -29.72 28.73 -2.96
CA THR A 3 -28.36 28.62 -2.43
C THR A 3 -28.32 27.44 -1.47
N THR A 4 -27.87 26.28 -1.95
CA THR A 4 -27.50 25.17 -1.08
C THR A 4 -26.35 25.66 -0.21
N LEU A 5 -26.61 25.92 1.07
CA LEU A 5 -25.59 26.13 2.07
C LEU A 5 -24.72 24.86 2.06
N GLY A 6 -23.53 24.93 1.47
CA GLY A 6 -22.64 23.78 1.36
C GLY A 6 -22.42 23.21 2.75
N SER A 7 -22.98 22.02 2.98
CA SER A 7 -22.76 21.26 4.22
C SER A 7 -21.26 21.21 4.48
N LYS A 8 -20.81 21.68 5.64
CA LYS A 8 -19.40 21.63 6.00
C LYS A 8 -19.00 20.16 6.08
N THR A 9 -18.11 19.72 5.20
CA THR A 9 -17.58 18.35 5.23
C THR A 9 -16.90 18.08 6.58
N THR A 10 -17.32 17.02 7.26
CA THR A 10 -16.76 16.59 8.56
C THR A 10 -16.09 15.22 8.43
N VAL A 11 -15.09 14.95 9.26
CA VAL A 11 -14.53 13.59 9.38
C VAL A 11 -15.58 12.70 10.04
N VAL A 12 -15.90 11.57 9.43
CA VAL A 12 -16.83 10.56 9.95
C VAL A 12 -16.12 9.33 10.49
N GLU A 13 -14.92 9.04 9.98
CA GLU A 13 -14.07 7.95 10.46
C GLU A 13 -12.60 8.38 10.42
N GLU A 14 -11.87 8.06 11.49
CA GLU A 14 -10.43 8.21 11.61
C GLU A 14 -9.82 6.81 11.73
N CYS A 15 -9.01 6.41 10.75
CA CYS A 15 -8.48 5.07 10.68
C CYS A 15 -7.02 5.04 11.14
N ARG A 16 -6.79 5.10 12.46
CA ARG A 16 -5.48 4.85 13.10
C ARG A 16 -4.32 5.70 12.56
N GLY A 17 -4.60 6.93 12.16
CA GLY A 17 -3.66 7.90 11.61
C GLY A 17 -3.32 7.67 10.14
N VAL A 18 -3.92 6.66 9.50
CA VAL A 18 -3.61 6.27 8.11
C VAL A 18 -4.50 6.99 7.11
N LEU A 19 -5.80 7.13 7.40
CA LEU A 19 -6.72 7.87 6.55
C LEU A 19 -7.88 8.48 7.35
N HIS A 20 -8.48 9.51 6.77
CA HIS A 20 -9.76 10.08 7.18
C HIS A 20 -10.80 9.81 6.11
N VAL A 21 -11.99 9.38 6.53
CA VAL A 21 -13.20 9.35 5.70
C VAL A 21 -14.05 10.55 6.06
N TYR A 22 -14.54 11.25 5.06
CA TYR A 22 -15.35 12.45 5.23
C TYR A 22 -16.83 12.20 4.92
N SER A 23 -17.70 13.06 5.43
CA SER A 23 -19.16 12.95 5.31
C SER A 23 -19.67 13.04 3.86
N ASP A 24 -18.85 13.53 2.93
CA ASP A 24 -19.14 13.56 1.49
C ASP A 24 -18.62 12.32 0.74
N GLY A 25 -18.07 11.33 1.46
CA GLY A 25 -17.50 10.11 0.89
C GLY A 25 -16.05 10.27 0.41
N SER A 26 -15.45 11.46 0.49
CA SER A 26 -14.04 11.64 0.17
C SER A 26 -13.14 10.97 1.22
N VAL A 27 -11.96 10.52 0.78
CA VAL A 27 -10.96 9.88 1.63
C VAL A 27 -9.63 10.60 1.46
N VAL A 28 -9.03 11.02 2.57
CA VAL A 28 -7.68 11.60 2.59
C VAL A 28 -6.75 10.64 3.30
N ARG A 29 -5.74 10.14 2.59
CA ARG A 29 -4.70 9.27 3.13
C ARG A 29 -3.53 10.10 3.65
N SER A 30 -2.96 9.67 4.78
CA SER A 30 -1.72 10.21 5.31
C SER A 30 -0.58 9.97 4.32
N SER A 31 0.32 10.95 4.21
CA SER A 31 1.58 10.80 3.47
C SER A 31 2.64 10.02 4.25
N ARG A 32 2.39 9.74 5.53
CA ARG A 32 3.29 8.94 6.37
C ARG A 32 3.03 7.46 6.15
N PRO A 33 4.07 6.61 6.20
CA PRO A 33 3.88 5.17 6.14
C PRO A 33 3.02 4.71 7.31
N SER A 34 2.17 3.72 7.05
CA SER A 34 1.26 3.16 8.07
C SER A 34 2.00 2.51 9.23
N PHE A 35 3.21 2.00 8.97
CA PHE A 35 4.10 1.44 9.96
C PHE A 35 5.51 1.92 9.68
N ASN A 36 6.22 2.34 10.74
CA ASN A 36 7.63 2.67 10.64
C ASN A 36 8.45 1.40 10.92
N VAL A 37 8.53 0.50 9.95
CA VAL A 37 9.30 -0.74 10.06
C VAL A 37 10.66 -0.51 9.41
N PRO A 38 11.78 -0.64 10.14
CA PRO A 38 13.09 -0.53 9.52
C PRO A 38 13.31 -1.69 8.53
N ILE A 39 13.84 -1.36 7.35
CA ILE A 39 14.29 -2.38 6.40
C ILE A 39 15.66 -2.86 6.87
N ASN A 40 15.75 -4.14 7.20
CA ASN A 40 17.03 -4.79 7.49
C ASN A 40 17.38 -5.69 6.29
N ASP A 41 18.31 -5.23 5.46
CA ASP A 41 18.83 -5.97 4.32
C ASP A 41 20.24 -6.48 4.65
N ASP A 42 20.36 -7.78 4.90
CA ASP A 42 21.62 -8.47 5.16
C ASP A 42 22.26 -9.06 3.89
N GLY A 43 21.67 -8.79 2.71
CA GLY A 43 22.14 -9.28 1.41
C GLY A 43 21.76 -10.72 1.09
N THR A 44 21.07 -11.45 1.98
CA THR A 44 20.66 -12.84 1.74
C THR A 44 19.49 -12.97 0.76
N VAL A 45 18.76 -11.87 0.55
CA VAL A 45 17.58 -11.81 -0.33
C VAL A 45 17.75 -10.69 -1.35
N LEU A 46 17.81 -11.06 -2.63
CA LEU A 46 17.71 -10.11 -3.73
C LEU A 46 16.25 -9.70 -3.93
N TRP A 47 16.02 -8.42 -4.16
CA TRP A 47 14.68 -7.91 -4.45
C TRP A 47 14.68 -6.82 -5.52
N LYS A 48 13.54 -6.66 -6.17
CA LYS A 48 13.29 -5.53 -7.08
C LYS A 48 11.80 -5.22 -7.21
N ASP A 49 11.50 -3.97 -7.46
CA ASP A 49 10.16 -3.52 -7.83
C ASP A 49 9.98 -3.53 -9.35
N VAL A 50 8.80 -3.96 -9.80
CA VAL A 50 8.43 -3.99 -11.20
C VAL A 50 7.01 -3.47 -11.41
N LEU A 51 6.81 -2.73 -12.50
CA LEU A 51 5.46 -2.43 -13.00
C LEU A 51 4.91 -3.70 -13.65
N PHE A 52 3.88 -4.28 -13.04
CA PHE A 52 3.25 -5.50 -13.51
C PHE A 52 2.13 -5.21 -14.49
N ASP A 53 1.28 -4.23 -14.18
CA ASP A 53 0.17 -3.83 -15.03
C ASP A 53 0.06 -2.29 -15.09
N PRO A 54 0.42 -1.65 -16.23
CA PRO A 54 0.32 -0.21 -16.38
C PRO A 54 -1.12 0.30 -16.40
N THR A 55 -2.09 -0.49 -16.86
CA THR A 55 -3.50 -0.05 -16.96
C THR A 55 -4.10 0.19 -15.58
N HIS A 56 -3.71 -0.63 -14.60
CA HIS A 56 -4.18 -0.53 -13.22
C HIS A 56 -3.10 0.01 -12.26
N HIS A 57 -1.96 0.45 -12.80
CA HIS A 57 -0.77 0.85 -12.04
C HIS A 57 -0.34 -0.17 -10.97
N LEU A 58 -0.48 -1.47 -11.26
CA LEU A 58 -0.11 -2.53 -10.32
C LEU A 58 1.39 -2.73 -10.31
N GLN A 59 1.96 -2.70 -9.11
CA GLN A 59 3.38 -2.92 -8.85
C GLN A 59 3.57 -4.19 -8.03
N LEU A 60 4.67 -4.90 -8.30
CA LEU A 60 5.08 -6.07 -7.54
C LEU A 60 6.49 -5.88 -7.04
N ARG A 61 6.76 -6.37 -5.82
CA ARG A 61 8.12 -6.62 -5.36
C ARG A 61 8.43 -8.10 -5.51
N LEU A 62 9.47 -8.40 -6.26
CA LEU A 62 9.97 -9.76 -6.44
C LEU A 62 11.08 -10.00 -5.42
N TYR A 63 11.08 -11.19 -4.82
CA TYR A 63 12.10 -11.64 -3.88
C TYR A 63 12.72 -12.95 -4.38
N LYS A 64 14.03 -13.09 -4.21
CA LYS A 64 14.77 -14.31 -4.52
C LYS A 64 15.93 -14.45 -3.53
N SER A 65 16.14 -15.66 -3.00
CA SER A 65 17.37 -15.95 -2.26
C SER A 65 18.61 -15.69 -3.13
N ALA A 66 19.59 -14.96 -2.57
CA ALA A 66 20.84 -14.63 -3.24
C ALA A 66 21.66 -15.89 -3.57
N ASP A 67 21.67 -16.86 -2.66
CA ASP A 67 22.47 -18.09 -2.76
C ASP A 67 21.78 -19.21 -3.57
N SER A 68 20.58 -18.96 -4.12
CA SER A 68 19.88 -19.97 -4.89
C SER A 68 20.59 -20.29 -6.19
N ILE A 69 21.24 -21.46 -6.24
CA ILE A 69 21.81 -22.07 -7.45
C ILE A 69 20.77 -22.82 -8.31
N SER A 70 19.55 -23.01 -7.80
CA SER A 70 18.51 -23.72 -8.56
C SER A 70 18.06 -22.89 -9.77
N PRO A 71 17.99 -23.49 -10.96
CA PRO A 71 17.51 -22.80 -12.16
C PRO A 71 16.00 -22.50 -12.11
N ARG A 72 15.25 -23.16 -11.21
CA ARG A 72 13.81 -22.94 -11.00
C ARG A 72 13.49 -23.01 -9.52
N LEU A 73 12.61 -22.12 -9.08
CA LEU A 73 12.10 -22.08 -7.71
C LEU A 73 10.58 -22.11 -7.74
N PRO A 74 9.91 -22.68 -6.73
CA PRO A 74 8.49 -22.44 -6.51
C PRO A 74 8.23 -20.93 -6.39
N VAL A 75 7.13 -20.47 -6.99
CA VAL A 75 6.70 -19.07 -6.93
C VAL A 75 5.58 -18.96 -5.91
N ILE A 76 5.73 -18.03 -4.96
CA ILE A 76 4.72 -17.72 -3.96
C ILE A 76 4.12 -16.35 -4.29
N TYR A 77 2.81 -16.31 -4.45
CA TYR A 77 2.07 -15.05 -4.56
C TYR A 77 1.63 -14.63 -3.15
N PHE A 78 2.21 -13.53 -2.68
CA PHE A 78 1.86 -12.93 -1.40
C PHE A 78 1.01 -11.69 -1.62
N PHE A 79 -0.09 -11.59 -0.87
CA PHE A 79 -0.96 -10.42 -0.83
C PHE A 79 -0.94 -9.87 0.60
N HIS A 80 -0.57 -8.59 0.76
CA HIS A 80 -0.47 -8.00 2.08
C HIS A 80 -1.85 -7.83 2.74
N GLY A 81 -1.87 -7.84 4.08
CA GLY A 81 -3.05 -7.54 4.87
C GLY A 81 -3.33 -6.04 4.98
N GLY A 82 -3.98 -5.60 6.07
CA GLY A 82 -4.25 -4.18 6.31
C GLY A 82 -5.68 -3.74 5.99
N GLY A 83 -6.64 -4.67 6.07
CA GLY A 83 -8.08 -4.35 5.99
C GLY A 83 -8.53 -3.76 4.66
N PHE A 84 -7.74 -3.95 3.60
CA PHE A 84 -7.95 -3.39 2.24
C PHE A 84 -7.75 -1.87 2.10
N TYR A 85 -7.26 -1.18 3.13
CA TYR A 85 -7.00 0.27 3.08
C TYR A 85 -5.64 0.71 3.63
N ILE A 86 -4.89 -0.21 4.25
CA ILE A 86 -3.55 0.03 4.82
C ILE A 86 -2.52 -0.85 4.11
N GLY A 87 -1.35 -0.27 3.84
CA GLY A 87 -0.17 -1.00 3.38
C GLY A 87 0.06 -0.93 1.87
N SER A 88 1.31 -1.22 1.52
CA SER A 88 1.84 -1.31 0.16
C SER A 88 3.11 -2.17 0.22
N HIS A 89 3.81 -2.32 -0.90
CA HIS A 89 5.13 -2.97 -0.93
C HIS A 89 6.27 -2.07 -0.41
N THR A 90 5.96 -0.87 0.10
CA THR A 90 6.92 0.17 0.52
C THR A 90 6.89 0.43 2.01
#